data_AF-F8GVI5-F1
#
_entry.id   AF-F8GVI5-F1
#
_cell.length_a   1.000
_cell.length_b   1.000
_cell.length_c   1.000
_cell.angle_alpha   90.00
_cell.angle_beta   90.00
_cell.angle_gamma   90.00
#
_symmetry.space_group_name_H-M   'P 1'
#
loop_
_entity.id
_entity.type
_entity.pdbx_description
1 polymer ?
#
loop_
_entity_poly.entity_id
_entity_poly.type
_entity_poly.pdbx_seq_one_letter_code
_entity_poly.pdbx_strand_id
1 'polypeptide(L)'
;MNFNSDDFRVREGDTVLLTKWPTRVTPLHGSRDQYRTLLAEHIERLSKLQSLLYADNRYSVLLIFQAMDAAGKDGVIKHVMSGVNPQGCQVFSGLRPRTRAARHRRAG
;
A
#
# COMPACT_ATOMS: atom_id res chain seq x y z
N MET A 1 1.35 8.94 -20.46
CA MET A 1 1.03 9.44 -19.11
C MET A 1 2.21 9.10 -18.23
N ASN A 2 2.94 10.08 -17.70
CA ASN A 2 4.17 9.83 -16.95
C ASN A 2 3.83 9.77 -15.46
N PHE A 3 3.59 8.56 -14.95
CA PHE A 3 3.65 8.33 -13.51
C PHE A 3 5.12 8.16 -13.12
N ASN A 4 5.64 9.08 -12.31
CA ASN A 4 6.97 8.95 -11.73
C ASN A 4 6.84 8.55 -10.26
N SER A 5 7.35 7.37 -9.90
CA SER A 5 7.34 6.92 -8.51
C SER A 5 8.21 7.77 -7.60
N ASP A 6 9.23 8.44 -8.15
CA ASP A 6 10.14 9.27 -7.36
C ASP A 6 9.45 10.52 -6.79
N ASP A 7 8.37 10.98 -7.40
CA ASP A 7 7.58 12.11 -6.90
C ASP A 7 6.90 11.80 -5.54
N PHE A 8 6.75 10.51 -5.22
CA PHE A 8 6.10 10.02 -4.00
C PHE A 8 7.08 9.36 -3.02
N ARG A 9 8.37 9.30 -3.37
CA ARG A 9 9.39 8.59 -2.60
C ARG A 9 10.18 9.55 -1.73
N VAL A 10 10.11 9.35 -0.41
CA VAL A 10 11.06 9.95 0.53
C VAL A 10 12.35 9.12 0.52
N ARG A 11 13.51 9.76 0.34
CA ARG A 11 14.81 9.09 0.37
C ARG A 11 15.39 9.10 1.78
N GLU A 12 16.33 8.19 2.01
CA GLU A 12 17.09 8.17 3.26
C GLU A 12 17.86 9.49 3.41
N GLY A 13 17.75 10.12 4.59
CA GLY A 13 18.36 11.41 4.87
C GLY A 13 17.51 12.64 4.51
N ASP A 14 16.39 12.48 3.81
CA ASP A 14 15.52 13.60 3.48
C ASP A 14 14.81 14.15 4.73
N THR A 15 14.82 15.48 4.89
CA THR A 15 14.01 16.14 5.91
C THR A 15 12.58 16.30 5.41
N VAL A 16 11.64 15.55 5.98
CA VAL A 16 10.23 15.57 5.58
C VAL A 16 9.47 16.67 6.30
N LEU A 17 9.05 17.69 5.55
CA LEU A 17 8.09 18.70 6.02
C LEU A 17 6.73 18.45 5.36
N LEU A 18 5.80 17.81 6.08
CA LEU A 18 4.48 17.43 5.54
C LEU A 18 3.69 18.61 4.96
N THR A 19 3.93 19.83 5.45
CA THR A 19 3.30 21.06 4.92
C THR A 19 3.68 21.38 3.48
N LYS A 20 4.81 20.85 2.99
CA LYS A 20 5.28 21.02 1.61
C LYS A 20 4.75 19.95 0.66
N TRP A 21 4.09 18.91 1.18
CA TRP A 21 3.56 17.81 0.37
C TRP A 21 2.10 18.08 0.01
N PRO A 22 1.75 18.10 -1.29
CA PRO A 22 0.38 18.37 -1.70
C PRO A 22 -0.55 17.21 -1.30
N THR A 23 -1.67 17.52 -0.66
CA THR A 23 -2.73 16.54 -0.34
C THR A 23 -3.58 16.18 -1.55
N ARG A 24 -3.56 17.03 -2.59
CA ARG A 24 -4.21 16.81 -3.88
C ARG A 24 -3.13 16.72 -4.96
N VAL A 25 -3.04 15.55 -5.57
CA VAL A 25 -2.16 15.31 -6.73
C VAL A 25 -2.89 15.63 -8.02
N THR A 26 -2.15 15.98 -9.07
CA THR A 26 -2.69 16.08 -10.42
C THR A 26 -3.32 14.74 -10.80
N PRO A 27 -4.56 14.71 -11.33
CA PRO A 27 -5.22 13.48 -11.71
C PRO A 27 -4.35 12.65 -12.65
N LEU A 28 -4.03 11.42 -12.23
CA LEU A 28 -3.31 10.44 -13.03
C LEU A 28 -4.22 9.71 -14.02
N HIS A 29 -5.39 10.28 -14.34
CA HIS A 29 -6.34 9.77 -15.32
C HIS A 29 -7.04 10.93 -16.02
N GLY A 30 -7.37 10.76 -17.30
CA GLY A 30 -8.14 11.74 -18.08
C GLY A 30 -9.65 11.66 -17.81
N SER A 31 -10.15 10.50 -17.38
CA SER A 31 -11.56 10.31 -17.02
C SER A 31 -11.75 9.22 -15.97
N ARG A 32 -12.91 9.21 -15.32
CA ARG A 32 -13.27 8.20 -14.30
C ARG A 32 -13.31 6.78 -14.89
N ASP A 33 -13.70 6.64 -16.14
CA ASP A 33 -13.75 5.34 -16.82
C ASP A 33 -12.33 4.87 -17.17
N GLN A 34 -11.47 5.77 -17.66
CA GLN A 34 -10.06 5.45 -17.88
C GLN A 34 -9.39 5.00 -16.58
N TYR A 35 -9.68 5.65 -15.45
CA TYR A 35 -9.18 5.24 -14.14
C TYR A 35 -9.61 3.81 -13.78
N ARG A 36 -10.87 3.44 -14.01
CA ARG A 36 -11.38 2.09 -13.72
C ARG A 36 -10.68 1.03 -14.57
N THR A 37 -10.46 1.30 -15.85
CA THR A 37 -9.72 0.40 -16.75
C THR A 37 -8.28 0.20 -16.27
N LEU A 38 -7.55 1.29 -16.01
CA LEU A 38 -6.17 1.21 -15.50
C LEU A 38 -6.08 0.46 -14.17
N LEU A 39 -7.03 0.71 -13.27
CA LEU A 39 -7.10 0.01 -12.00
C LEU A 39 -7.30 -1.50 -12.18
N ALA A 40 -8.20 -1.91 -13.08
CA ALA A 40 -8.44 -3.32 -13.37
C ALA A 40 -7.18 -4.00 -13.97
N GLU A 41 -6.51 -3.34 -14.93
CA GLU A 41 -5.26 -3.84 -15.52
C GLU A 41 -4.15 -4.00 -14.47
N HIS A 42 -4.01 -3.04 -13.56
CA HIS A 42 -3.03 -3.11 -12.48
C HIS A 42 -3.34 -4.22 -11.48
N ILE A 43 -4.61 -4.43 -11.14
CA ILE A 43 -5.06 -5.51 -10.25
C ILE A 43 -4.76 -6.88 -10.91
N GLU A 44 -5.05 -7.04 -12.20
CA GLU A 44 -4.75 -8.28 -12.93
C GLU A 44 -3.24 -8.57 -12.94
N ARG A 45 -2.42 -7.55 -13.22
CA ARG A 45 -0.96 -7.68 -13.18
C ARG A 45 -0.44 -8.04 -11.79
N LEU A 46 -0.98 -7.41 -10.74
CA LEU A 46 -0.63 -7.70 -9.35
C LEU A 46 -0.96 -9.16 -9.00
N SER A 47 -2.12 -9.66 -9.45
CA SER A 47 -2.55 -11.05 -9.24
C SER A 47 -1.58 -12.07 -9.84
N LYS A 48 -1.14 -11.82 -11.08
CA LYS A 48 -0.14 -12.66 -11.77
C LYS A 48 1.20 -12.66 -11.04
N LEU A 49 1.68 -11.48 -10.64
CA LEU A 49 2.94 -11.36 -9.89
C LEU A 49 2.87 -12.03 -8.52
N GLN A 50 1.74 -11.93 -7.82
CA GLN A 50 1.56 -12.59 -6.54
C GLN A 50 1.52 -14.11 -6.68
N SER A 51 0.93 -14.62 -7.76
CA SER A 51 0.94 -16.06 -8.05
C SER A 51 2.37 -16.58 -8.28
N LEU A 52 3.20 -15.82 -9.01
CA LEU A 52 4.62 -16.14 -9.21
C LEU A 52 5.42 -16.08 -7.90
N LEU A 53 5.21 -15.04 -7.09
CA LEU A 53 5.85 -14.89 -5.78
C LEU A 53 5.50 -16.07 -4.86
N TYR A 54 4.23 -16.48 -4.85
CA TYR A 54 3.76 -17.60 -4.05
C TYR A 54 4.36 -18.93 -4.53
N ALA A 55 4.46 -19.14 -5.84
CA ALA A 55 5.07 -20.34 -6.43
C ALA A 55 6.58 -20.41 -6.20
N ASP A 56 7.29 -19.27 -6.22
CA ASP A 56 8.73 -19.22 -5.95
C ASP A 56 9.04 -19.54 -4.48
N ASN A 57 8.18 -19.13 -3.53
CA ASN A 57 8.29 -19.44 -2.10
C ASN A 57 9.65 -19.09 -1.46
N ARG A 58 10.34 -18.08 -2.01
CA ARG A 58 11.65 -17.60 -1.50
C ARG A 58 11.59 -16.21 -0.90
N TYR A 59 10.68 -15.38 -1.41
CA TYR A 59 10.57 -13.97 -1.03
C TYR A 59 9.19 -13.65 -0.47
N SER A 60 9.13 -12.64 0.39
CA SER A 60 7.90 -12.09 0.93
C SER A 60 7.88 -10.57 0.74
N VAL A 61 6.67 -10.01 0.61
CA VAL A 61 6.46 -8.57 0.46
C VAL A 61 5.58 -8.06 1.60
N LEU A 62 6.05 -7.05 2.31
CA LEU A 62 5.31 -6.39 3.39
C LEU A 62 4.85 -5.01 2.92
N LEU A 63 3.53 -4.81 2.89
CA LEU A 63 2.91 -3.52 2.58
C LEU A 63 2.35 -2.92 3.87
N ILE A 64 2.85 -1.74 4.25
CA ILE A 64 2.41 -1.02 5.44
C ILE A 64 1.59 0.20 5.00
N PHE A 65 0.31 0.20 5.36
CA PHE A 65 -0.56 1.36 5.15
C PHE A 65 -0.72 2.13 6.47
N GLN A 66 -0.25 3.37 6.52
CA GLN A 66 -0.48 4.28 7.65
C GLN A 66 -1.13 5.57 7.14
N ALA A 67 -2.26 5.92 7.75
CA ALA A 67 -2.99 7.13 7.44
C ALA A 67 -3.82 7.54 8.66
N MET A 68 -4.23 8.80 8.72
CA MET A 68 -5.17 9.29 9.73
C MET A 68 -6.54 8.60 9.60
N ASP A 69 -7.35 8.68 10.66
CA ASP A 69 -8.74 8.23 10.62
C ASP A 69 -9.50 8.92 9.48
N ALA A 70 -10.38 8.17 8.81
CA ALA A 70 -11.12 8.59 7.61
C ALA A 70 -10.27 8.99 6.38
N ALA A 71 -8.94 8.80 6.38
CA ALA A 71 -8.10 9.05 5.21
C ALA A 71 -8.28 8.03 4.06
N GLY A 72 -9.21 7.08 4.19
CA GLY A 72 -9.57 6.14 3.13
C GLY A 72 -8.69 4.88 3.04
N LYS A 73 -7.87 4.60 4.06
CA LYS A 73 -6.99 3.41 4.10
C LYS A 73 -7.75 2.11 3.83
N ASP A 74 -8.92 1.92 4.43
CA ASP A 74 -9.70 0.68 4.26
C ASP A 74 -10.20 0.52 2.82
N GLY A 75 -10.57 1.62 2.16
CA GLY A 75 -10.99 1.63 0.77
C GLY A 75 -9.85 1.24 -0.18
N VAL A 76 -8.64 1.76 0.07
CA VAL A 76 -7.44 1.42 -0.71
C VAL A 76 -7.08 -0.05 -0.54
N ILE A 77 -7.05 -0.55 0.71
CA ILE A 77 -6.75 -1.97 0.99
C ILE A 77 -7.76 -2.86 0.27
N LYS A 78 -9.06 -2.56 0.36
CA LYS A 78 -10.11 -3.36 -0.29
C LYS A 78 -9.93 -3.44 -1.82
N HIS A 79 -9.59 -2.32 -2.47
CA HIS A 79 -9.42 -2.29 -3.92
C HIS A 79 -8.13 -2.95 -4.39
N VAL A 80 -7.02 -2.78 -3.66
CA VAL A 80 -5.74 -3.41 -4.02
C VAL A 80 -5.79 -4.91 -3.77
N MET A 81 -6.39 -5.34 -2.66
CA MET A 81 -6.43 -6.75 -2.27
C MET A 81 -7.52 -7.56 -2.97
N SER A 82 -8.44 -6.94 -3.72
CA SER A 82 -9.52 -7.67 -4.40
C SER A 82 -9.02 -8.61 -5.51
N GLY A 83 -7.83 -8.39 -6.06
CA GLY A 83 -7.21 -9.30 -7.03
C GLY A 83 -6.12 -10.20 -6.48
N VAL A 84 -5.88 -10.17 -5.17
CA VAL A 84 -4.83 -10.97 -4.53
C VAL A 84 -5.45 -12.27 -4.00
N ASN A 85 -4.78 -13.41 -4.22
CA ASN A 85 -5.24 -14.67 -3.65
C ASN A 85 -5.15 -14.59 -2.11
N PRO A 86 -6.27 -14.71 -1.36
CA PRO A 86 -6.26 -14.59 0.09
C PRO A 86 -5.44 -15.67 0.79
N GLN A 87 -5.18 -16.81 0.15
CA GLN A 87 -4.33 -17.87 0.71
C GLN A 87 -2.85 -17.44 0.84
N GLY A 88 -2.41 -16.48 0.03
CA GLY A 88 -1.04 -15.94 0.05
C GLY A 88 -0.93 -14.54 0.65
N CYS A 89 -1.99 -14.02 1.27
CA CYS A 89 -2.02 -12.65 1.79
C CYS A 89 -2.56 -12.60 3.22
N GLN A 90 -1.81 -11.95 4.10
CA GLN A 90 -2.24 -11.67 5.47
C GLN A 90 -2.47 -10.18 5.63
N VAL A 91 -3.70 -9.80 5.99
CA VAL A 91 -4.05 -8.41 6.30
C VAL A 91 -4.15 -8.24 7.81
N PHE A 92 -3.25 -7.44 8.38
CA PHE A 92 -3.29 -7.07 9.78
C PHE A 92 -3.85 -5.65 9.91
N SER A 93 -5.10 -5.53 10.36
CA SER A 93 -5.64 -4.24 10.80
C SER A 93 -5.14 -3.95 12.21
N GLY A 94 -4.46 -2.80 12.36
CA GLY A 94 -3.92 -2.35 13.64
C GLY A 94 -5.03 -1.97 14.60
N LEU A 95 -5.63 -2.95 15.27
CA LEU A 95 -6.40 -2.71 16.49
C LEU A 95 -5.40 -2.54 17.63
N ARG A 96 -5.48 -1.38 18.28
CA ARG A 96 -4.82 -0.95 19.53
C ARG A 96 -4.03 -2.07 20.22
N PRO A 97 -2.72 -1.91 20.49
CA PRO A 97 -1.91 -2.99 21.05
C PRO A 97 -2.58 -3.56 22.30
N ARG A 98 -3.06 -4.80 22.21
CA ARG A 98 -3.48 -5.55 23.40
C ARG A 98 -2.24 -5.68 24.27
N THR A 99 -2.43 -5.38 25.55
CA THR A 99 -1.46 -5.14 26.64
C THR A 99 -0.27 -6.11 26.78
N ARG A 100 -0.16 -7.18 25.97
CA ARG A 100 0.93 -8.16 26.01
C ARG A 100 2.19 -7.75 25.22
N ALA A 101 2.08 -6.88 24.21
CA ALA A 101 3.24 -6.43 23.42
C ALA A 101 4.11 -5.37 24.12
N ALA A 102 3.63 -4.77 25.22
CA ALA A 102 4.38 -3.76 25.97
C ALA A 102 5.58 -4.32 26.75
N ARG A 103 5.70 -5.65 26.89
CA ARG A 103 6.79 -6.28 27.65
C ARG A 103 8.08 -6.53 26.86
N HIS A 104 8.06 -6.44 25.53
CA HIS A 104 9.23 -6.82 24.71
C HIS A 104 10.15 -5.66 24.31
N ARG A 105 9.96 -4.46 24.85
CA ARG A 105 10.79 -3.28 24.48
C ARG A 105 11.40 -2.58 25.70
N ARG A 106 12.15 -3.34 26.51
CA ARG A 106 13.21 -2.85 27.41
C ARG A 106 14.24 -3.96 27.64
N ALA A 107 15.16 -4.12 26.71
CA ALA A 107 16.46 -4.74 26.91
C ALA A 107 17.38 -4.23 25.78
N GLY A 108 18.39 -3.46 26.16
CA GLY A 108 19.22 -2.65 25.28
C GLY A 108 19.47 -1.31 25.94
#